data_AF-A0A3S1QU85-F1
#
_entry.id   AF-A0A3S1QU85-F1
#
_cell.length_a   1.000
_cell.length_b   1.000
_cell.length_c   1.000
_cell.angle_alpha   90.00
_cell.angle_beta   90.00
_cell.angle_gamma   90.00
#
_symmetry.space_group_name_H-M   'P 1'
#
loop_
_entity.id
_entity.type
_entity.pdbx_description
1 polymer ?
#
loop_
_entity_poly.entity_id
_entity_poly.type
_entity_poly.pdbx_seq_one_letter_code
_entity_poly.pdbx_strand_id
1 'polypeptide(L)'
;APRGDARISDVEAAVDAEVVRIVKDGVTPSELEKAKDRYVRSMIFARDKQDSMANIYGSTLATGGNVQDVQQWTDRIRKVTADEVKAVAARYLVLARSTTGYLLPQQQAGN
;
A
#
# COMPACT_ATOMS: atom_id res chain seq x y z
N ALA A 1 -11.40 13.82 12.64
CA ALA A 1 -11.19 15.02 11.83
C ALA A 1 -9.70 15.16 11.55
N PRO A 2 -9.28 15.79 10.43
CA PRO A 2 -7.89 16.18 10.23
C PRO A 2 -7.38 16.92 11.48
N ARG A 3 -6.10 16.73 11.83
CA ARG A 3 -5.51 17.44 12.97
C ARG A 3 -5.19 18.87 12.55
N GLY A 4 -5.65 19.86 13.29
CA GLY A 4 -5.40 21.28 13.02
C GLY A 4 -6.37 21.87 11.99
N ASP A 5 -5.94 22.92 11.28
CA ASP A 5 -6.79 23.76 10.43
C ASP A 5 -7.06 23.19 9.03
N ALA A 6 -6.48 22.04 8.71
CA ALA A 6 -6.65 21.39 7.41
C ALA A 6 -8.06 20.82 7.24
N ARG A 7 -8.66 21.03 6.07
CA ARG A 7 -9.94 20.43 5.71
C ARG A 7 -9.70 19.03 5.15
N ILE A 8 -10.75 18.21 5.19
CA ILE A 8 -10.72 16.87 4.59
C ILE A 8 -10.40 16.93 3.08
N SER A 9 -10.88 17.94 2.38
CA SER A 9 -10.55 18.18 0.96
C SER A 9 -9.06 18.44 0.71
N ASP A 10 -8.38 19.05 1.68
CA ASP A 10 -6.95 19.35 1.55
C ASP A 10 -6.12 18.06 1.65
N VAL A 11 -6.62 17.07 2.41
CA VAL A 11 -6.02 15.72 2.47
C VAL A 11 -6.26 14.94 1.17
N GLU A 12 -7.47 14.99 0.59
CA GLU A 12 -7.74 14.37 -0.71
C GLU A 12 -6.80 14.93 -1.77
N ALA A 13 -6.72 16.25 -1.90
CA ALA A 13 -5.85 16.90 -2.88
C ALA A 13 -4.36 16.53 -2.70
N ALA A 14 -3.90 16.40 -1.45
CA ALA A 14 -2.53 15.98 -1.17
C ALA A 14 -2.27 14.52 -1.58
N VAL A 15 -3.21 13.61 -1.34
CA VAL A 15 -3.08 12.21 -1.77
C VAL A 15 -3.07 12.11 -3.29
N ASP A 16 -3.96 12.82 -3.97
CA ASP A 16 -4.01 12.85 -5.44
C ASP A 16 -2.71 13.38 -6.05
N ALA A 17 -2.14 14.44 -5.46
CA ALA A 17 -0.86 14.99 -5.90
C ALA A 17 0.28 13.96 -5.76
N GLU A 18 0.30 13.20 -4.67
CA GLU A 18 1.30 12.14 -4.46
C GLU A 18 1.14 10.97 -5.44
N VAL A 19 -0.10 10.57 -5.73
CA VAL A 19 -0.37 9.55 -6.76
C VAL A 19 0.14 10.02 -8.12
N VAL A 20 -0.18 11.25 -8.51
CA VAL A 20 0.29 11.85 -9.78
C VAL A 20 1.81 11.91 -9.83
N ARG A 21 2.47 12.32 -8.74
CA ARG A 21 3.93 12.35 -8.62
C ARG A 21 4.53 10.97 -8.84
N ILE A 22 4.02 9.94 -8.15
CA ILE A 22 4.53 8.57 -8.27
C ILE A 22 4.35 8.03 -9.68
N VAL A 23 3.20 8.28 -10.32
CA VAL A 23 2.95 7.88 -11.71
C VAL A 23 3.92 8.56 -12.68
N LYS A 24 4.12 9.87 -12.52
CA LYS A 24 4.91 10.69 -13.44
C LYS A 24 6.41 10.48 -13.25
N ASP A 25 6.88 10.58 -12.01
CA ASP A 25 8.29 10.69 -11.68
C ASP A 25 8.85 9.36 -11.13
N GLY A 26 7.98 8.48 -10.62
CA GLY A 26 8.38 7.23 -9.95
C GLY A 26 8.71 7.45 -8.48
N VAL A 27 9.45 6.50 -7.90
CA VAL A 27 9.97 6.58 -6.53
C VAL A 27 11.49 6.65 -6.56
N THR A 28 12.08 7.30 -5.56
CA THR A 28 13.54 7.33 -5.42
C THR A 28 14.08 5.96 -5.01
N PRO A 29 15.37 5.66 -5.29
CA PRO A 29 16.00 4.44 -4.81
C PRO A 29 15.94 4.29 -3.28
N SER A 30 16.09 5.38 -2.53
CA SER A 30 16.03 5.35 -1.06
C SER A 30 14.63 5.02 -0.54
N GLU A 31 13.58 5.58 -1.15
CA GLU A 31 12.19 5.25 -0.80
C GLU A 31 11.89 3.78 -1.08
N LEU A 32 12.33 3.27 -2.25
CA LEU A 32 12.13 1.87 -2.63
C LEU A 32 12.84 0.91 -1.67
N GLU A 33 14.12 1.15 -1.37
CA GLU A 33 14.87 0.29 -0.45
C GLU A 33 14.29 0.31 0.97
N LYS A 34 13.87 1.49 1.47
CA LYS A 34 13.18 1.59 2.76
C LYS A 34 11.86 0.80 2.77
N ALA A 35 11.10 0.85 1.68
CA ALA A 35 9.85 0.10 1.56
C ALA A 35 10.10 -1.42 1.53
N LYS A 36 11.10 -1.87 0.75
CA LYS A 36 11.52 -3.28 0.72
C LYS A 36 11.96 -3.76 2.10
N ASP A 37 12.81 -3.02 2.79
CA ASP A 37 13.29 -3.38 4.12
C ASP A 37 12.16 -3.50 5.14
N ARG A 38 11.23 -2.55 5.12
CA ARG A 38 10.03 -2.61 5.98
C ARG A 38 9.20 -3.86 5.71
N TYR A 39 9.00 -4.20 4.44
CA TYR A 39 8.24 -5.38 4.03
C TYR A 39 8.94 -6.68 4.46
N VAL A 40 10.24 -6.80 4.21
CA VAL A 40 11.02 -7.99 4.60
C VAL A 40 10.99 -8.17 6.13
N ARG A 41 11.11 -7.08 6.90
CA ARG A 41 10.99 -7.13 8.36
C ARG A 41 9.61 -7.63 8.81
N SER A 42 8.51 -7.20 8.19
CA SER A 42 7.18 -7.72 8.54
C SER A 42 7.04 -9.22 8.27
N MET A 43 7.69 -9.74 7.22
CA MET A 43 7.70 -11.19 6.94
C MET A 43 8.55 -11.98 7.94
N ILE A 44 9.60 -11.37 8.50
CA ILE A 44 10.37 -11.99 9.60
C ILE A 44 9.50 -12.07 10.85
N PHE A 45 8.87 -10.96 11.27
CA PHE A 45 8.00 -10.95 12.45
C PHE A 45 6.78 -11.88 12.31
N ALA A 46 6.26 -12.07 11.10
CA ALA A 46 5.19 -13.03 10.86
C ALA A 46 5.61 -14.47 11.20
N ARG A 47 6.90 -14.82 11.04
CA ARG A 47 7.42 -16.17 11.34
C ARG A 47 7.54 -16.45 12.84
N ASP A 48 7.62 -15.41 13.67
CA ASP A 48 7.66 -15.57 15.13
C ASP A 48 6.30 -16.03 15.70
N LYS A 49 5.23 -15.91 14.90
CA LYS A 49 3.85 -16.22 15.31
C LYS A 49 3.21 -17.25 14.37
N GLN A 50 2.96 -18.46 14.88
CA GLN A 50 2.47 -19.58 14.07
C GLN A 50 1.08 -19.33 13.46
N ASP A 51 0.21 -18.60 14.14
CA ASP A 51 -1.09 -18.17 13.63
C ASP A 51 -0.96 -17.23 12.42
N SER A 52 0.02 -16.33 12.44
CA SER A 52 0.34 -15.42 11.34
C SER A 52 0.82 -16.19 10.11
N MET A 53 1.72 -17.17 10.31
CA MET A 53 2.15 -18.03 9.22
C MET A 53 1.02 -18.91 8.66
N ALA A 54 0.18 -19.48 9.53
CA ALA A 54 -0.98 -20.26 9.10
C ALA A 54 -1.94 -19.42 8.26
N ASN A 55 -2.20 -18.17 8.65
CA ASN A 55 -3.04 -17.26 7.88
C ASN A 55 -2.43 -16.90 6.52
N ILE A 56 -1.12 -16.64 6.44
CA ILE A 56 -0.43 -16.35 5.18
C ILE A 56 -0.52 -17.53 4.22
N TYR A 57 -0.17 -18.74 4.67
CA TYR A 57 -0.26 -19.94 3.83
C TYR A 57 -1.71 -20.25 3.43
N GLY A 58 -2.64 -20.18 4.39
CA GLY A 58 -4.06 -20.47 4.16
C GLY A 58 -4.67 -19.51 3.14
N SER A 59 -4.47 -18.20 3.30
CA SER A 59 -4.98 -17.19 2.35
C SER A 59 -4.35 -17.32 0.96
N THR A 60 -3.05 -17.57 0.88
CA THR A 60 -2.35 -17.77 -0.40
C THR A 60 -2.91 -18.98 -1.15
N LEU A 61 -3.07 -20.13 -0.48
CA LEU A 61 -3.62 -21.33 -1.09
C LEU A 61 -5.11 -21.16 -1.48
N ALA A 62 -5.90 -20.51 -0.62
CA ALA A 62 -7.32 -20.26 -0.86
C ALA A 62 -7.57 -19.33 -2.05
N THR A 63 -6.59 -18.49 -2.42
CA THR A 63 -6.69 -17.54 -3.54
C THR A 63 -6.01 -18.04 -4.82
N GLY A 64 -5.61 -19.31 -4.86
CA GLY A 64 -5.03 -19.95 -6.05
C GLY A 64 -3.50 -19.87 -6.16
N GLY A 65 -2.82 -19.34 -5.14
CA GLY A 65 -1.37 -19.43 -5.03
C GLY A 65 -0.91 -20.80 -4.52
N ASN A 66 0.41 -20.94 -4.35
CA ASN A 66 1.02 -22.16 -3.82
C ASN A 66 2.05 -21.85 -2.72
N VAL A 67 2.59 -22.91 -2.09
CA VAL A 67 3.59 -22.81 -1.01
C VAL A 67 4.86 -22.05 -1.45
N GLN A 68 5.29 -22.20 -2.71
CA GLN A 68 6.48 -21.53 -3.24
C GLN A 68 6.28 -20.01 -3.34
N ASP A 69 5.06 -19.55 -3.57
CA ASP A 69 4.77 -18.10 -3.59
C ASP A 69 5.06 -17.45 -2.23
N VAL A 70 4.74 -18.14 -1.14
CA VAL A 70 5.07 -17.68 0.22
C VAL A 70 6.57 -17.78 0.50
N GLN A 71 7.21 -18.89 0.11
CA GLN A 71 8.63 -19.13 0.38
C GLN A 71 9.54 -18.16 -0.37
N GLN A 72 9.22 -17.83 -1.63
CA GLN A 72 10.04 -17.00 -2.50
C GLN A 72 9.70 -15.51 -2.44
N TRP A 73 8.68 -15.12 -1.67
CA TRP A 73 8.17 -13.75 -1.68
C TRP A 73 9.25 -12.71 -1.36
N THR A 74 10.03 -12.94 -0.30
CA THR A 74 11.14 -12.04 0.09
C THR A 74 12.10 -11.80 -1.07
N ASP A 75 12.50 -12.84 -1.78
CA ASP A 75 13.45 -12.74 -2.89
C ASP A 75 12.85 -12.01 -4.09
N ARG A 76 11.56 -12.25 -4.38
CA ARG A 76 10.83 -11.52 -5.43
C ARG A 76 10.75 -10.01 -5.11
N ILE A 77 10.46 -9.65 -3.86
CA ILE A 77 10.37 -8.24 -3.43
C ILE A 77 11.72 -7.53 -3.51
N ARG A 78 12.82 -8.19 -3.14
CA ARG A 78 14.16 -7.60 -3.25
C ARG A 78 14.54 -7.23 -4.68
N LYS A 79 14.06 -8.00 -5.67
CA LYS A 79 14.32 -7.80 -7.10
C LYS A 79 13.52 -6.67 -7.74
N VAL A 80 12.47 -6.18 -7.09
CA VAL A 80 11.63 -5.10 -7.63
C VAL A 80 12.47 -3.84 -7.89
N THR A 81 12.30 -3.25 -9.07
CA THR A 81 13.00 -2.05 -9.50
C THR A 81 12.09 -0.82 -9.47
N ALA A 82 12.70 0.37 -9.42
CA ALA A 82 11.94 1.63 -9.46
C ALA A 82 11.18 1.79 -10.79
N ASP A 83 11.75 1.30 -11.88
CA ASP A 83 11.12 1.33 -13.21
C ASP A 83 9.88 0.42 -13.28
N GLU A 84 9.96 -0.78 -12.71
CA GLU A 84 8.78 -1.65 -12.58
C GLU A 84 7.68 -0.99 -11.74
N VAL A 85 8.06 -0.34 -10.63
CA VAL A 85 7.11 0.42 -9.79
C VAL A 85 6.45 1.53 -10.60
N LYS A 86 7.23 2.29 -11.37
CA LYS A 86 6.70 3.37 -12.23
C LYS A 86 5.76 2.83 -13.31
N ALA A 87 6.14 1.74 -13.96
CA ALA A 87 5.33 1.11 -15.00
C ALA A 87 3.98 0.62 -14.45
N VAL A 88 3.97 -0.03 -13.27
CA VAL A 88 2.71 -0.48 -12.66
C VAL A 88 1.89 0.67 -12.09
N ALA A 89 2.54 1.72 -11.56
CA ALA A 89 1.85 2.93 -11.12
C ALA A 89 1.07 3.55 -12.28
N ALA A 90 1.70 3.75 -13.43
CA ALA A 90 1.03 4.27 -14.63
C ALA A 90 -0.12 3.38 -15.13
N ARG A 91 0.00 2.05 -14.97
CA ARG A 91 -1.03 1.10 -15.39
C ARG A 91 -2.25 1.09 -14.47
N TYR A 92 -2.05 1.17 -13.15
CA TYR A 92 -3.11 0.87 -12.18
C TYR A 92 -3.59 2.09 -11.39
N LEU A 93 -2.74 3.09 -11.15
CA LEU A 93 -3.10 4.29 -10.37
C LEU A 93 -3.73 5.36 -11.27
N VAL A 94 -4.87 5.02 -11.88
CA VAL A 94 -5.63 5.91 -12.75
C VAL A 94 -6.69 6.65 -11.93
N LEU A 95 -6.49 7.95 -11.67
CA LEU A 95 -7.42 8.76 -10.86
C LEU A 95 -8.86 8.77 -11.41
N ALA A 96 -9.05 8.67 -12.73
CA ALA A 96 -10.39 8.57 -13.32
C ALA A 96 -11.15 7.27 -12.93
N ARG A 97 -10.49 6.32 -12.27
CA ARG A 97 -11.07 5.07 -11.76
C ARG A 97 -11.07 5.02 -10.22
N SER A 98 -10.78 6.14 -9.54
CA SER A 98 -10.76 6.21 -8.08
C SER A 98 -12.17 6.36 -7.50
N THR A 99 -12.31 5.97 -6.23
CA THR A 99 -13.51 6.19 -5.42
C THR A 99 -13.07 6.79 -4.08
N THR A 100 -13.50 8.01 -3.79
CA THR A 100 -13.25 8.67 -2.49
C THR A 100 -14.49 8.60 -1.60
N GLY A 101 -14.31 8.17 -0.35
CA GLY A 101 -15.38 8.13 0.66
C GLY A 101 -15.04 8.98 1.88
N TYR A 102 -16.00 9.79 2.34
CA TYR A 102 -15.83 10.67 3.50
C TYR A 102 -16.69 10.23 4.68
N LEU A 103 -16.03 9.98 5.82
CA LEU A 103 -16.71 9.82 7.10
C LEU A 103 -16.79 11.18 7.80
N LEU A 104 -17.97 11.78 7.76
CA LEU A 104 -18.27 13.04 8.44
C LEU A 104 -18.82 12.76 9.84
N PRO A 105 -18.56 13.64 10.82
CA PRO A 105 -19.24 13.55 12.11
C PRO A 105 -20.75 13.67 11.91
N GLN A 106 -21.52 13.02 12.78
CA GLN A 106 -22.97 13.17 12.80
C GLN A 106 -23.33 14.64 12.99
N GLN A 107 -24.15 15.21 12.09
CA GLN A 107 -24.72 16.54 12.29
C GLN A 107 -25.57 16.49 13.56
N GLN A 108 -25.17 17.23 14.59
CA GLN A 108 -26.02 17.47 15.74
C GLN A 108 -27.19 18.34 15.27
N ALA A 109 -28.41 17.82 15.34
CA ALA A 109 -29.61 18.65 15.20
C ALA A 109 -29.59 19.66 16.34
N GLY A 110 -29.51 20.96 16.00
CA GLY A 110 -29.57 22.03 16.99
C GLY A 110 -30.92 22.00 17.70
N ASN A 111 -30.91 22.15 19.02
CA ASN A 111 -32.09 22.51 19.80
C ASN A 111 -32.43 23.98 19.59
#